data_AF-A0A3A8ZAR1-F1
#
_entry.id   AF-A0A3A8ZAR1-F1
#
_cell.length_a   1.000
_cell.length_b   1.000
_cell.length_c   1.000
_cell.angle_alpha   90.00
_cell.angle_beta   90.00
_cell.angle_gamma   90.00
#
_symmetry.space_group_name_H-M   'P 1'
#
loop_
_entity.id
_entity.type
_entity.pdbx_description
1 polymer ?
#
loop_
_entity_poly.entity_id
_entity_poly.type
_entity_poly.pdbx_seq_one_letter_code
_entity_poly.pdbx_strand_id
1 'polypeptide(L)'
;MGKRYFAGRAAVLLMGTAVFSGTFWEGDASAAGRVALSHKNITIQAGRSKILRLKNSKAKAHWSITAGRQYIKLSGKKSQSVKVIAVKKGTARVQAKAGGKKYTCKVTVTAKDVSSKRNAADIAAVKKVIKEQRAHGAYEDIENLDDAYRYFWDKDGRLTKINWTGCNLQGDVSVKGLSALKEFYCSDNQVQSLDVSGNPALAVLACGKNQLASLDVGNNPDLRELYCYRNQLKGIDVSANRELSTFSCYNNNISGIDVSRNTKLAVLDCNTNNLGGLDVSSNKLLGVLHCHKNHIASLDVTENVSLTELACNDNQITELDVRNNVDLENLYCGGNQLKELDTSRNTKLLILSCRSNFITELDVSKNSQIAILEVDNDVEVKKAFS
;
A
#
# COMPACT_ATOMS: atom_id res chain seq x y z
N MET A 1 -25.11 -16.08 -55.63
CA MET A 1 -25.30 -15.05 -56.68
C MET A 1 -26.70 -15.19 -57.25
N GLY A 2 -27.52 -14.15 -57.21
CA GLY A 2 -28.89 -14.19 -57.72
C GLY A 2 -29.54 -12.82 -57.60
N LYS A 3 -29.22 -11.94 -58.56
CA LYS A 3 -29.77 -10.59 -58.70
C LYS A 3 -31.03 -10.64 -59.59
N ARG A 4 -32.08 -9.99 -59.08
CA ARG A 4 -32.89 -8.92 -59.72
C ARG A 4 -33.75 -9.19 -60.98
N TYR A 5 -35.04 -8.85 -60.79
CA TYR A 5 -35.94 -7.98 -61.60
C TYR A 5 -36.07 -8.20 -63.12
N PHE A 6 -37.32 -8.29 -63.61
CA PHE A 6 -38.11 -7.18 -64.19
C PHE A 6 -39.33 -7.74 -64.96
N ALA A 7 -40.49 -7.12 -64.84
CA ALA A 7 -41.39 -6.87 -65.97
C ALA A 7 -42.48 -5.88 -65.53
N GLY A 8 -42.36 -4.64 -66.03
CA GLY A 8 -43.45 -3.68 -66.00
C GLY A 8 -44.38 -3.88 -67.21
N ARG A 9 -45.57 -3.30 -67.14
CA ARG A 9 -46.31 -2.85 -68.33
C ARG A 9 -47.20 -1.66 -68.00
N ALA A 10 -47.03 -0.63 -68.83
CA ALA A 10 -47.71 0.66 -68.87
C ALA A 10 -49.17 0.49 -69.33
N ALA A 11 -50.13 1.20 -68.73
CA ALA A 11 -50.70 2.50 -69.13
C ALA A 11 -51.97 2.37 -69.98
N VAL A 12 -53.08 2.93 -69.48
CA VAL A 12 -54.11 3.60 -70.29
C VAL A 12 -54.70 4.74 -69.46
N LEU A 13 -54.70 5.93 -70.04
CA LEU A 13 -55.26 7.18 -69.55
C LEU A 13 -56.68 7.32 -70.14
N LEU A 14 -57.71 7.57 -69.32
CA LEU A 14 -59.01 8.04 -69.79
C LEU A 14 -59.48 9.20 -68.89
N MET A 15 -59.72 10.35 -69.51
CA MET A 15 -60.27 11.55 -68.89
C MET A 15 -61.78 11.40 -68.67
N GLY A 16 -62.27 11.82 -67.51
CA GLY A 16 -63.69 11.98 -67.23
C GLY A 16 -63.88 12.96 -66.07
N THR A 17 -64.51 14.10 -66.34
CA THR A 17 -64.71 15.24 -65.44
C THR A 17 -65.94 15.12 -64.53
N ALA A 18 -65.77 15.56 -63.27
CA ALA A 18 -66.76 16.09 -62.30
C ALA A 18 -67.89 15.12 -61.87
N VAL A 19 -68.25 14.99 -60.58
CA VAL A 19 -68.79 16.00 -59.66
C VAL A 19 -68.71 15.52 -58.21
N PHE A 20 -68.54 16.49 -57.30
CA PHE A 20 -68.53 16.41 -55.84
C PHE A 20 -69.81 15.81 -55.23
N SER A 21 -69.69 14.87 -54.29
CA SER A 21 -70.24 15.00 -52.92
C SER A 21 -70.10 13.69 -52.12
N GLY A 22 -69.69 13.84 -50.85
CA GLY A 22 -70.12 12.94 -49.78
C GLY A 22 -69.19 11.78 -49.43
N THR A 23 -68.25 12.05 -48.52
CA THR A 23 -67.84 11.26 -47.33
C THR A 23 -66.32 11.17 -47.21
N PHE A 24 -65.79 12.05 -46.36
CA PHE A 24 -64.41 12.01 -45.88
C PHE A 24 -64.24 10.77 -45.01
N TRP A 25 -63.31 9.89 -45.39
CA TRP A 25 -62.77 8.87 -44.50
C TRP A 25 -61.89 9.57 -43.46
N GLU A 26 -62.29 9.49 -42.19
CA GLU A 26 -61.42 9.81 -41.06
C GLU A 26 -60.24 8.84 -41.06
N GLY A 27 -59.05 9.37 -41.34
CA GLY A 27 -57.80 8.64 -41.23
C GLY A 27 -57.44 8.39 -39.76
N ASP A 28 -56.99 7.17 -39.49
CA ASP A 28 -56.48 6.68 -38.22
C ASP A 28 -55.58 7.68 -37.49
N ALA A 29 -56.06 8.13 -36.33
CA ALA A 29 -55.26 8.83 -35.34
C ALA A 29 -54.25 7.85 -34.73
N SER A 30 -53.03 7.80 -35.29
CA SER A 30 -51.85 7.21 -34.64
C SER A 30 -51.72 7.76 -33.21
N ALA A 31 -51.93 6.90 -32.21
CA ALA A 31 -51.84 7.23 -30.79
C ALA A 31 -50.47 7.86 -30.44
N ALA A 32 -50.45 9.19 -30.23
CA ALA A 32 -49.25 9.89 -29.79
C ALA A 32 -48.87 9.42 -28.37
N GLY A 33 -47.68 8.83 -28.22
CA GLY A 33 -47.20 8.32 -26.94
C GLY A 33 -47.19 9.38 -25.83
N ARG A 34 -47.43 8.97 -24.57
CA ARG A 34 -47.48 9.89 -23.42
C ARG A 34 -46.17 10.69 -23.27
N VAL A 35 -46.29 11.97 -22.89
CA VAL A 35 -45.14 12.83 -22.59
C VAL A 35 -44.36 12.25 -21.41
N ALA A 36 -43.06 11.99 -21.60
CA ALA A 36 -42.22 11.40 -20.57
C ALA A 36 -40.74 11.76 -20.72
N LEU A 37 -39.97 11.68 -19.64
CA LEU A 37 -38.52 11.74 -19.72
C LEU A 37 -37.95 10.44 -20.29
N SER A 38 -36.86 10.56 -21.04
CA SER A 38 -36.10 9.40 -21.55
C SER A 38 -35.65 8.42 -20.46
N HIS A 39 -35.47 8.88 -19.22
CA HIS A 39 -35.09 8.07 -18.07
C HIS A 39 -35.71 8.65 -16.79
N LYS A 40 -36.20 7.79 -15.90
CA LYS A 40 -36.62 8.16 -14.54
C LYS A 40 -35.45 8.16 -13.55
N ASN A 41 -34.46 7.30 -13.79
CA ASN A 41 -33.22 7.20 -13.03
C ASN A 41 -32.04 7.12 -13.98
N ILE A 42 -30.94 7.82 -13.69
CA ILE A 42 -29.67 7.69 -14.41
C ILE A 42 -28.52 7.63 -13.41
N THR A 43 -27.53 6.78 -13.69
CA THR A 43 -26.24 6.77 -12.99
C THR A 43 -25.19 7.38 -13.90
N ILE A 44 -24.42 8.34 -13.41
CA ILE A 44 -23.37 9.04 -14.17
C ILE A 44 -22.14 9.16 -13.29
N GLN A 45 -20.98 8.79 -13.79
CA GLN A 45 -19.71 8.98 -13.10
C GLN A 45 -19.30 10.46 -13.05
N ALA A 46 -18.76 10.93 -11.92
CA ALA A 46 -18.25 12.30 -11.80
C ALA A 46 -17.26 12.64 -12.94
N GLY A 47 -17.47 13.78 -13.60
CA GLY A 47 -16.74 14.22 -14.80
C GLY A 47 -17.36 13.81 -16.15
N ARG A 48 -18.33 12.87 -16.17
CA ARG A 48 -19.06 12.49 -17.39
C ARG A 48 -20.39 13.25 -17.52
N SER A 49 -21.06 13.07 -18.66
CA SER A 49 -22.38 13.67 -18.88
C SER A 49 -23.34 12.74 -19.60
N LYS A 50 -24.64 12.94 -19.39
CA LYS A 50 -25.71 12.23 -20.11
C LYS A 50 -26.78 13.23 -20.55
N ILE A 51 -27.34 13.00 -21.74
CA ILE A 51 -28.43 13.84 -22.25
C ILE A 51 -29.76 13.28 -21.77
N LEU A 52 -30.54 14.11 -21.10
CA LEU A 52 -31.91 13.83 -20.71
C LEU A 52 -32.85 14.49 -21.71
N ARG A 53 -33.77 13.73 -22.29
CA ARG A 53 -34.76 14.21 -23.27
C ARG A 53 -36.18 14.13 -22.73
N LEU A 54 -37.02 15.11 -23.07
CA LEU A 54 -38.47 15.06 -22.91
C LEU A 54 -39.07 14.58 -24.24
N LYS A 55 -39.73 13.41 -24.22
CA LYS A 55 -40.29 12.77 -25.42
C LYS A 55 -41.75 13.16 -25.59
N ASN A 56 -42.21 13.17 -26.84
CA ASN A 56 -43.61 13.34 -27.25
C ASN A 56 -44.28 14.65 -26.77
N SER A 57 -43.49 15.68 -26.46
CA SER A 57 -44.00 17.00 -26.10
C SER A 57 -43.73 18.02 -27.21
N LYS A 58 -44.75 18.80 -27.56
CA LYS A 58 -44.61 20.01 -28.39
C LYS A 58 -44.32 21.26 -27.54
N ALA A 59 -44.53 21.19 -26.23
CA ALA A 59 -44.32 22.32 -25.31
C ALA A 59 -42.83 22.48 -24.94
N LYS A 60 -42.35 23.73 -24.89
CA LYS A 60 -40.98 24.05 -24.49
C LYS A 60 -40.74 23.70 -23.01
N ALA A 61 -39.76 22.84 -22.74
CA ALA A 61 -39.40 22.45 -21.38
C ALA A 61 -38.50 23.49 -20.70
N HIS A 62 -38.84 23.84 -19.46
CA HIS A 62 -37.96 24.54 -18.54
C HIS A 62 -37.20 23.53 -17.67
N TRP A 63 -35.87 23.51 -17.78
CA TRP A 63 -34.99 22.56 -17.07
C TRP A 63 -34.34 23.17 -15.82
N SER A 64 -34.51 22.51 -14.67
CA SER A 64 -33.95 22.93 -13.39
C SER A 64 -33.40 21.74 -12.58
N ILE A 65 -32.47 22.04 -11.66
CA ILE A 65 -32.02 21.11 -10.62
C ILE A 65 -32.85 21.40 -9.36
N THR A 66 -33.61 20.42 -8.92
CA THR A 66 -34.51 20.55 -7.75
C THR A 66 -33.89 20.02 -6.46
N ALA A 67 -32.86 19.18 -6.54
CA ALA A 67 -32.07 18.73 -5.39
C ALA A 67 -30.64 18.36 -5.83
N GLY A 68 -29.65 18.56 -4.95
CA GLY A 68 -28.28 18.09 -5.17
C GLY A 68 -27.47 18.90 -6.19
N ARG A 69 -27.59 20.23 -6.19
CA ARG A 69 -26.88 21.14 -7.13
C ARG A 69 -25.36 21.01 -7.06
N GLN A 70 -24.83 20.62 -5.91
CA GLN A 70 -23.40 20.35 -5.74
C GLN A 70 -22.91 19.07 -6.45
N TYR A 71 -23.81 18.17 -6.85
CA TYR A 71 -23.46 16.89 -7.48
C TYR A 71 -23.56 16.92 -9.00
N ILE A 72 -24.32 17.85 -9.59
CA ILE A 72 -24.55 17.93 -11.04
C ILE A 72 -24.63 19.37 -11.55
N LYS A 73 -24.31 19.58 -12.83
CA LYS A 73 -24.52 20.83 -13.58
C LYS A 73 -25.39 20.56 -14.81
N LEU A 74 -26.25 21.51 -15.17
CA LEU A 74 -27.00 21.47 -16.41
C LEU A 74 -26.34 22.39 -17.46
N SER A 75 -26.18 21.90 -18.68
CA SER A 75 -25.70 22.69 -19.82
C SER A 75 -26.49 22.35 -21.08
N GLY A 76 -26.38 23.19 -22.11
CA GLY A 76 -27.05 22.97 -23.40
C GLY A 76 -28.57 22.76 -23.27
N LYS A 77 -29.25 23.61 -22.49
CA LYS A 77 -30.70 23.55 -22.28
C LYS A 77 -31.42 23.89 -23.59
N LYS A 78 -32.06 22.90 -24.19
CA LYS A 78 -32.92 23.04 -25.38
C LYS A 78 -34.37 22.78 -25.02
N SER A 79 -35.29 23.11 -25.93
CA SER A 79 -36.74 22.94 -25.74
C SER A 79 -37.16 21.54 -25.32
N GLN A 80 -36.47 20.48 -25.79
CA GLN A 80 -36.79 19.09 -25.48
C GLN A 80 -35.64 18.30 -24.84
N SER A 81 -34.50 18.93 -24.51
CA SER A 81 -33.36 18.20 -23.95
C SER A 81 -32.45 19.06 -23.09
N VAL A 82 -31.76 18.43 -22.16
CA VAL A 82 -30.67 19.05 -21.38
C VAL A 82 -29.50 18.08 -21.22
N LYS A 83 -28.27 18.60 -21.24
CA LYS A 83 -27.07 17.84 -20.87
C LYS A 83 -26.89 17.93 -19.36
N VAL A 84 -26.87 16.77 -18.69
CA VAL A 84 -26.60 16.64 -17.26
C VAL A 84 -25.14 16.22 -17.09
N ILE A 85 -24.33 17.09 -16.49
CA ILE A 85 -22.90 16.86 -16.21
C ILE A 85 -22.77 16.47 -14.74
N ALA A 86 -22.10 15.36 -14.44
CA ALA A 86 -21.83 14.93 -13.08
C ALA A 86 -20.58 15.61 -12.50
N VAL A 87 -20.67 16.08 -11.26
CA VAL A 87 -19.64 16.90 -10.58
C VAL A 87 -18.92 16.12 -9.49
N LYS A 88 -19.64 15.62 -8.47
CA LYS A 88 -19.06 14.83 -7.37
C LYS A 88 -20.06 13.79 -6.84
N LYS A 89 -19.56 12.75 -6.16
CA LYS A 89 -20.36 11.61 -5.64
C LYS A 89 -21.55 12.11 -4.82
N GLY A 90 -22.74 11.56 -5.08
CA GLY A 90 -23.98 11.93 -4.40
C GLY A 90 -25.21 11.72 -5.26
N THR A 91 -26.36 12.19 -4.81
CA THR A 91 -27.64 12.05 -5.54
C THR A 91 -28.26 13.41 -5.81
N ALA A 92 -28.73 13.63 -7.04
CA ALA A 92 -29.41 14.85 -7.47
C ALA A 92 -30.74 14.56 -8.16
N ARG A 93 -31.55 15.61 -8.37
CA ARG A 93 -32.81 15.54 -9.12
C ARG A 93 -32.88 16.63 -10.18
N VAL A 94 -33.16 16.23 -11.42
CA VAL A 94 -33.38 17.13 -12.56
C VAL A 94 -34.85 17.12 -12.92
N GLN A 95 -35.45 18.30 -13.10
CA GLN A 95 -36.85 18.45 -13.47
C GLN A 95 -37.03 19.18 -14.80
N ALA A 96 -37.94 18.67 -15.63
CA ALA A 96 -38.50 19.37 -16.78
C ALA A 96 -39.93 19.82 -16.47
N LYS A 97 -40.21 21.12 -16.61
CA LYS A 97 -41.58 21.65 -16.56
C LYS A 97 -42.02 22.01 -17.99
N ALA A 98 -43.07 21.37 -18.49
CA ALA A 98 -43.59 21.58 -19.86
C ALA A 98 -45.10 21.37 -19.88
N GLY A 99 -45.85 22.28 -20.53
CA GLY A 99 -47.31 22.19 -20.66
C GLY A 99 -48.03 22.05 -19.31
N GLY A 100 -47.61 22.80 -18.28
CA GLY A 100 -48.17 22.74 -16.93
C GLY A 100 -47.74 21.54 -16.08
N LYS A 101 -47.14 20.49 -16.67
CA LYS A 101 -46.73 19.26 -15.97
C LYS A 101 -45.24 19.26 -15.63
N LYS A 102 -44.88 18.51 -14.57
CA LYS A 102 -43.51 18.33 -14.08
C LYS A 102 -43.05 16.88 -14.27
N TYR A 103 -41.83 16.70 -14.75
CA TYR A 103 -41.20 15.39 -14.92
C TYR A 103 -39.83 15.39 -14.26
N THR A 104 -39.56 14.41 -13.40
CA THR A 104 -38.34 14.39 -12.57
C THR A 104 -37.51 13.13 -12.87
N CYS A 105 -36.19 13.29 -12.95
CA CYS A 105 -35.21 12.22 -13.05
C CYS A 105 -34.28 12.25 -11.82
N LYS A 106 -34.10 11.10 -11.16
CA LYS A 106 -33.08 10.90 -10.13
C LYS A 106 -31.74 10.63 -10.80
N VAL A 107 -30.71 11.37 -10.40
CA VAL A 107 -29.35 11.23 -10.90
C VAL A 107 -28.47 10.74 -9.77
N THR A 108 -27.95 9.53 -9.89
CA THR A 108 -26.92 8.98 -8.98
C THR A 108 -25.56 9.27 -9.57
N VAL A 109 -24.72 10.01 -8.84
CA VAL A 109 -23.34 10.28 -9.22
C VAL A 109 -22.39 9.35 -8.50
N THR A 110 -21.69 8.50 -9.27
CA THR A 110 -20.60 7.68 -8.74
C THR A 110 -19.29 8.47 -8.72
N ALA A 111 -18.32 8.03 -7.92
CA ALA A 111 -16.99 8.66 -7.85
C ALA A 111 -16.33 8.73 -9.24
N LYS A 112 -15.41 9.69 -9.43
CA LYS A 112 -14.65 9.80 -10.68
C LYS A 112 -13.75 8.58 -10.78
N ASP A 113 -13.95 7.77 -11.81
CA ASP A 113 -13.04 6.69 -12.15
C ASP A 113 -11.69 7.29 -12.53
N VAL A 114 -10.71 7.09 -11.64
CA VAL A 114 -9.31 7.44 -11.84
C VAL A 114 -8.56 6.32 -12.58
N SER A 115 -9.22 5.17 -12.82
CA SER A 115 -8.63 3.99 -13.48
C SER A 115 -8.22 4.22 -14.93
N SER A 116 -8.71 5.28 -15.60
CA SER A 116 -8.36 5.54 -17.00
C SER A 116 -6.88 5.88 -17.23
N LYS A 117 -6.11 6.11 -16.16
CA LYS A 117 -4.64 6.25 -16.21
C LYS A 117 -3.89 5.04 -15.66
N ARG A 118 -4.56 4.13 -14.96
CA ARG A 118 -3.91 3.01 -14.25
C ARG A 118 -3.72 1.81 -15.18
N ASN A 119 -2.61 1.12 -15.00
CA ASN A 119 -2.26 -0.03 -15.80
C ASN A 119 -3.27 -1.17 -15.55
N ALA A 120 -3.87 -1.68 -16.64
CA ALA A 120 -4.93 -2.69 -16.55
C ALA A 120 -4.42 -4.04 -16.01
N ALA A 121 -3.16 -4.41 -16.26
CA ALA A 121 -2.57 -5.65 -15.76
C ALA A 121 -2.32 -5.55 -14.25
N ASP A 122 -1.78 -4.42 -13.76
CA ASP A 122 -1.60 -4.21 -12.32
C ASP A 122 -2.95 -4.21 -11.58
N ILE A 123 -3.99 -3.58 -12.15
CA ILE A 123 -5.37 -3.65 -11.61
C ILE A 123 -5.87 -5.08 -11.53
N ALA A 124 -5.68 -5.87 -12.60
CA ALA A 124 -6.14 -7.26 -12.64
C ALA A 124 -5.40 -8.12 -11.61
N ALA A 125 -4.07 -7.96 -11.50
CA ALA A 125 -3.24 -8.67 -10.55
C ALA A 125 -3.66 -8.35 -9.10
N VAL A 126 -3.73 -7.07 -8.71
CA VAL A 126 -4.08 -6.70 -7.34
C VAL A 126 -5.52 -7.12 -6.98
N LYS A 127 -6.48 -7.01 -7.92
CA LYS A 127 -7.86 -7.46 -7.68
C LYS A 127 -7.98 -8.97 -7.48
N LYS A 128 -7.12 -9.76 -8.11
CA LYS A 128 -7.08 -11.20 -7.89
C LYS A 128 -6.71 -11.50 -6.44
N VAL A 129 -5.63 -10.90 -5.94
CA VAL A 129 -5.17 -11.06 -4.55
C VAL A 129 -6.22 -10.58 -3.56
N ILE A 130 -6.82 -9.40 -3.80
CA ILE A 130 -7.91 -8.87 -2.98
C ILE A 130 -9.07 -9.86 -2.91
N LYS A 131 -9.51 -10.43 -4.06
CA LYS A 131 -10.62 -11.38 -4.09
C LYS A 131 -10.33 -12.61 -3.24
N GLU A 132 -9.13 -13.17 -3.34
CA GLU A 132 -8.69 -14.32 -2.56
C GLU A 132 -8.66 -13.98 -1.06
N GLN A 133 -8.05 -12.86 -0.69
CA GLN A 133 -7.93 -12.45 0.71
C GLN A 133 -9.27 -12.04 1.33
N ARG A 134 -10.19 -11.46 0.56
CA ARG A 134 -11.58 -11.19 1.01
C ARG A 134 -12.34 -12.48 1.30
N ALA A 135 -12.08 -13.56 0.56
CA ALA A 135 -12.64 -14.88 0.87
C ALA A 135 -12.07 -15.45 2.18
N HIS A 136 -10.87 -15.03 2.59
CA HIS A 136 -10.24 -15.36 3.87
C HIS A 136 -10.53 -14.35 4.99
N GLY A 137 -11.47 -13.40 4.79
CA GLY A 137 -11.90 -12.47 5.83
C GLY A 137 -11.05 -11.20 5.97
N ALA A 138 -10.18 -10.89 5.01
CA ALA A 138 -9.53 -9.59 4.95
C ALA A 138 -10.57 -8.45 4.93
N TYR A 139 -10.22 -7.26 5.41
CA TYR A 139 -11.16 -6.14 5.52
C TYR A 139 -11.61 -5.58 4.17
N GLU A 140 -12.79 -4.97 4.12
CA GLU A 140 -13.43 -4.52 2.87
C GLU A 140 -12.76 -3.29 2.24
N ASP A 141 -12.05 -2.52 3.06
CA ASP A 141 -11.36 -1.31 2.66
C ASP A 141 -10.20 -1.57 1.69
N ILE A 142 -9.64 -2.78 1.68
CA ILE A 142 -8.65 -3.18 0.67
C ILE A 142 -9.25 -3.19 -0.75
N GLU A 143 -10.57 -3.27 -0.93
CA GLU A 143 -11.19 -3.27 -2.27
C GLU A 143 -11.11 -1.90 -2.98
N ASN A 144 -10.95 -0.82 -2.20
CA ASN A 144 -10.92 0.54 -2.74
C ASN A 144 -9.54 0.91 -3.30
N LEU A 145 -9.31 0.62 -4.59
CA LEU A 145 -8.05 0.99 -5.27
C LEU A 145 -7.80 2.51 -5.39
N ASP A 146 -8.76 3.35 -5.02
CA ASP A 146 -8.61 4.81 -4.91
C ASP A 146 -8.20 5.27 -3.50
N ASP A 147 -8.03 4.35 -2.56
CA ASP A 147 -7.52 4.65 -1.22
C ASP A 147 -6.04 5.06 -1.31
N ALA A 148 -5.79 6.35 -1.11
CA ALA A 148 -4.47 6.96 -1.16
C ALA A 148 -3.56 6.58 0.01
N TYR A 149 -4.08 5.94 1.05
CA TYR A 149 -3.27 5.34 2.11
C TYR A 149 -2.76 3.95 1.73
N ARG A 150 -3.53 3.22 0.91
CA ARG A 150 -3.26 1.82 0.57
C ARG A 150 -2.57 1.63 -0.76
N TYR A 151 -2.90 2.43 -1.76
CA TYR A 151 -2.43 2.21 -3.13
C TYR A 151 -1.81 3.47 -3.72
N PHE A 152 -0.54 3.38 -4.11
CA PHE A 152 0.15 4.47 -4.78
C PHE A 152 0.50 4.05 -6.20
N TRP A 153 0.12 4.92 -7.11
CA TRP A 153 0.27 4.72 -8.53
C TRP A 153 1.21 5.80 -9.06
N ASP A 154 2.16 5.42 -9.92
CA ASP A 154 3.05 6.39 -10.54
C ASP A 154 2.37 7.17 -11.68
N LYS A 155 3.13 8.08 -12.31
CA LYS A 155 2.66 8.92 -13.43
C LYS A 155 2.22 8.11 -14.65
N ASP A 156 2.76 6.91 -14.82
CA ASP A 156 2.49 5.98 -15.92
C ASP A 156 1.38 4.98 -15.56
N GLY A 157 0.82 5.13 -14.35
CA GLY A 157 -0.28 4.33 -13.85
C GLY A 157 0.11 2.96 -13.32
N ARG A 158 1.40 2.70 -13.06
CA ARG A 158 1.85 1.44 -12.46
C ARG A 158 1.62 1.45 -10.95
N LEU A 159 1.27 0.31 -10.38
CA LEU A 159 1.13 0.17 -8.93
C LEU A 159 2.51 0.02 -8.29
N THR A 160 2.96 1.05 -7.58
CA THR A 160 4.33 1.10 -7.02
C THR A 160 4.38 0.88 -5.51
N LYS A 161 3.27 1.05 -4.80
CA LYS A 161 3.19 0.76 -3.37
C LYS A 161 1.84 0.20 -2.98
N ILE A 162 1.87 -0.81 -2.13
CA ILE A 162 0.70 -1.38 -1.45
C ILE A 162 0.93 -1.32 0.06
N ASN A 163 -0.05 -0.77 0.78
CA ASN A 163 -0.12 -0.83 2.23
C ASN A 163 -1.39 -1.58 2.68
N TRP A 164 -1.18 -2.82 3.08
CA TRP A 164 -2.13 -3.75 3.67
C TRP A 164 -1.76 -4.14 5.10
N THR A 165 -1.05 -3.27 5.83
CA THR A 165 -0.83 -3.48 7.25
C THR A 165 -2.16 -3.55 8.00
N GLY A 166 -2.33 -4.51 8.90
CA GLY A 166 -3.52 -4.59 9.77
C GLY A 166 -4.83 -4.89 9.03
N CYS A 167 -4.78 -5.54 7.87
CA CYS A 167 -5.96 -5.76 7.00
C CYS A 167 -6.63 -7.12 7.20
N ASN A 168 -6.21 -7.86 8.21
CA ASN A 168 -6.65 -9.24 8.44
C ASN A 168 -6.38 -10.16 7.25
N LEU A 169 -5.24 -9.97 6.55
CA LEU A 169 -4.78 -10.91 5.52
C LEU A 169 -4.44 -12.25 6.17
N GLN A 170 -4.76 -13.36 5.51
CA GLN A 170 -4.56 -14.70 6.05
C GLN A 170 -4.09 -15.69 4.99
N GLY A 171 -3.43 -16.77 5.43
CA GLY A 171 -2.95 -17.83 4.56
C GLY A 171 -1.90 -17.31 3.57
N ASP A 172 -2.05 -17.66 2.30
CA ASP A 172 -1.09 -17.32 1.27
C ASP A 172 -1.37 -15.94 0.64
N VAL A 173 -0.33 -15.10 0.55
CA VAL A 173 -0.36 -13.82 -0.16
C VAL A 173 0.72 -13.82 -1.23
N SER A 174 0.32 -13.71 -2.50
CA SER A 174 1.25 -13.54 -3.62
C SER A 174 0.97 -12.21 -4.31
N VAL A 175 1.98 -11.35 -4.43
CA VAL A 175 1.91 -10.08 -5.18
C VAL A 175 2.58 -10.18 -6.55
N LYS A 176 2.72 -11.42 -7.05
CA LYS A 176 3.27 -11.72 -8.36
C LYS A 176 2.49 -11.02 -9.47
N GLY A 177 3.22 -10.53 -10.46
CA GLY A 177 2.66 -9.77 -11.60
C GLY A 177 2.63 -8.26 -11.39
N LEU A 178 2.90 -7.77 -10.17
CA LEU A 178 3.08 -6.35 -9.89
C LEU A 178 4.56 -5.95 -10.04
N SER A 179 5.09 -6.03 -11.26
CA SER A 179 6.54 -5.88 -11.54
C SER A 179 7.12 -4.49 -11.22
N ALA A 180 6.28 -3.48 -11.10
CA ALA A 180 6.67 -2.12 -10.72
C ALA A 180 6.51 -1.83 -9.22
N LEU A 181 6.08 -2.81 -8.43
CA LEU A 181 5.90 -2.67 -6.99
C LEU A 181 7.26 -2.46 -6.32
N LYS A 182 7.42 -1.30 -5.69
CA LYS A 182 8.64 -0.86 -4.99
C LYS A 182 8.52 -1.00 -3.49
N GLU A 183 7.32 -0.86 -2.95
CA GLU A 183 7.08 -0.94 -1.51
C GLU A 183 5.87 -1.81 -1.22
N PHE A 184 6.04 -2.81 -0.34
CA PHE A 184 4.94 -3.64 0.10
C PHE A 184 4.91 -3.75 1.63
N TYR A 185 3.81 -3.27 2.21
CA TYR A 185 3.54 -3.35 3.64
C TYR A 185 2.36 -4.29 3.87
N CYS A 186 2.59 -5.37 4.60
CA CYS A 186 1.60 -6.37 4.98
C CYS A 186 1.80 -6.84 6.43
N SER A 187 2.39 -5.98 7.27
CA SER A 187 2.59 -6.28 8.70
C SER A 187 1.26 -6.37 9.46
N ASP A 188 1.30 -6.92 10.68
CA ASP A 188 0.12 -7.02 11.56
C ASP A 188 -1.05 -7.79 10.90
N ASN A 189 -0.76 -8.98 10.36
CA ASN A 189 -1.74 -9.85 9.71
C ASN A 189 -1.57 -11.31 10.19
N GLN A 190 -2.18 -12.27 9.49
CA GLN A 190 -2.11 -13.71 9.78
C GLN A 190 -1.59 -14.49 8.55
N VAL A 191 -0.69 -13.87 7.78
CA VAL A 191 -0.10 -14.45 6.57
C VAL A 191 0.83 -15.60 6.95
N GLN A 192 0.65 -16.75 6.31
CA GLN A 192 1.44 -17.97 6.53
C GLN A 192 2.51 -18.15 5.46
N SER A 193 2.21 -17.73 4.23
CA SER A 193 3.15 -17.75 3.10
C SER A 193 3.08 -16.44 2.33
N LEU A 194 4.24 -15.90 1.98
CA LEU A 194 4.38 -14.66 1.23
C LEU A 194 5.24 -14.89 0.00
N ASP A 195 4.68 -14.63 -1.18
CA ASP A 195 5.39 -14.69 -2.46
C ASP A 195 5.58 -13.29 -3.06
N VAL A 196 6.83 -12.85 -3.05
CA VAL A 196 7.33 -11.59 -3.65
C VAL A 196 8.28 -11.84 -4.83
N SER A 197 8.34 -13.07 -5.34
CA SER A 197 9.27 -13.48 -6.41
C SER A 197 9.06 -12.74 -7.73
N GLY A 198 7.86 -12.20 -7.95
CA GLY A 198 7.48 -11.46 -9.15
C GLY A 198 7.73 -9.95 -9.09
N ASN A 199 8.44 -9.45 -8.08
CA ASN A 199 8.57 -8.03 -7.77
C ASN A 199 10.05 -7.58 -7.77
N PRO A 200 10.73 -7.60 -8.93
CA PRO A 200 12.17 -7.32 -8.99
C PRO A 200 12.54 -5.88 -8.58
N ALA A 201 11.60 -4.94 -8.68
CA ALA A 201 11.79 -3.54 -8.28
C ALA A 201 11.51 -3.27 -6.80
N LEU A 202 11.23 -4.31 -5.99
CA LEU A 202 10.87 -4.17 -4.59
C LEU A 202 12.07 -3.67 -3.77
N ALA A 203 11.95 -2.46 -3.25
CA ALA A 203 12.96 -1.77 -2.45
C ALA A 203 12.64 -1.79 -0.94
N VAL A 204 11.36 -1.88 -0.56
CA VAL A 204 10.92 -1.95 0.83
C VAL A 204 9.92 -3.08 1.00
N LEU A 205 10.20 -3.99 1.93
CA LEU A 205 9.28 -5.06 2.33
C LEU A 205 9.07 -5.03 3.84
N ALA A 206 7.83 -4.78 4.27
CA ALA A 206 7.42 -4.92 5.66
C ALA A 206 6.34 -6.02 5.77
N CYS A 207 6.70 -7.13 6.40
CA CYS A 207 5.86 -8.31 6.59
C CYS A 207 5.90 -8.83 8.04
N GLY A 208 6.28 -7.97 8.99
CA GLY A 208 6.39 -8.34 10.39
C GLY A 208 5.05 -8.61 11.08
N LYS A 209 5.05 -9.32 12.21
CA LYS A 209 3.84 -9.77 12.93
C LYS A 209 2.88 -10.53 12.02
N ASN A 210 3.38 -11.65 11.50
CA ASN A 210 2.65 -12.63 10.71
C ASN A 210 2.98 -14.04 11.24
N GLN A 211 2.68 -15.07 10.47
CA GLN A 211 2.93 -16.47 10.80
C GLN A 211 3.90 -17.12 9.79
N LEU A 212 4.80 -16.33 9.19
CA LEU A 212 5.72 -16.82 8.16
C LEU A 212 6.73 -17.79 8.77
N ALA A 213 6.76 -19.03 8.27
CA ALA A 213 7.78 -20.03 8.62
C ALA A 213 9.05 -19.91 7.74
N SER A 214 8.91 -19.32 6.55
CA SER A 214 9.98 -19.06 5.60
C SER A 214 9.68 -17.77 4.82
N LEU A 215 10.72 -17.13 4.31
CA LEU A 215 10.61 -15.97 3.44
C LEU A 215 11.73 -16.01 2.40
N ASP A 216 11.38 -15.96 1.11
CA ASP A 216 12.33 -15.86 0.01
C ASP A 216 12.34 -14.43 -0.55
N VAL A 217 13.50 -13.78 -0.48
CA VAL A 217 13.77 -12.43 -1.02
C VAL A 217 14.86 -12.44 -2.09
N GLY A 218 15.26 -13.63 -2.58
CA GLY A 218 16.35 -13.80 -3.55
C GLY A 218 16.09 -13.17 -4.91
N ASN A 219 14.82 -12.93 -5.25
CA ASN A 219 14.39 -12.30 -6.50
C ASN A 219 14.16 -10.77 -6.38
N ASN A 220 14.57 -10.16 -5.26
CA ASN A 220 14.37 -8.74 -4.97
C ASN A 220 15.74 -8.02 -4.82
N PRO A 221 16.57 -7.92 -5.88
CA PRO A 221 17.94 -7.41 -5.78
C PRO A 221 18.02 -5.94 -5.34
N ASP A 222 16.95 -5.16 -5.58
CA ASP A 222 16.85 -3.74 -5.24
C ASP A 222 16.41 -3.50 -3.79
N LEU A 223 16.21 -4.56 -2.98
CA LEU A 223 15.70 -4.46 -1.61
C LEU A 223 16.69 -3.71 -0.70
N ARG A 224 16.23 -2.61 -0.09
CA ARG A 224 16.99 -1.72 0.81
C ARG A 224 16.54 -1.84 2.25
N GLU A 225 15.26 -2.10 2.46
CA GLU A 225 14.66 -2.21 3.78
C GLU A 225 13.83 -3.49 3.88
N LEU A 226 14.17 -4.34 4.84
CA LEU A 226 13.47 -5.60 5.12
C LEU A 226 13.05 -5.65 6.59
N TYR A 227 11.75 -5.66 6.82
CA TYR A 227 11.14 -5.81 8.14
C TYR A 227 10.31 -7.11 8.18
N CYS A 228 10.87 -8.16 8.75
CA CYS A 228 10.25 -9.49 8.88
C CYS A 228 10.13 -9.97 10.33
N TYR A 229 10.22 -9.04 11.29
CA TYR A 229 10.13 -9.29 12.72
C TYR A 229 8.84 -9.98 13.16
N ARG A 230 8.83 -10.66 14.32
CA ARG A 230 7.65 -11.31 14.90
C ARG A 230 6.98 -12.28 13.91
N ASN A 231 7.76 -13.22 13.39
CA ASN A 231 7.31 -14.34 12.56
C ASN A 231 7.80 -15.66 13.19
N GLN A 232 7.85 -16.74 12.41
CA GLN A 232 8.33 -18.06 12.84
C GLN A 232 9.55 -18.51 12.02
N LEU A 233 10.32 -17.56 11.47
CA LEU A 233 11.45 -17.84 10.59
C LEU A 233 12.54 -18.59 11.35
N LYS A 234 13.05 -19.67 10.77
CA LYS A 234 14.23 -20.40 11.29
C LYS A 234 15.55 -19.99 10.66
N GLY A 235 15.46 -19.30 9.53
CA GLY A 235 16.59 -18.79 8.76
C GLY A 235 16.06 -17.89 7.65
N ILE A 236 16.96 -17.08 7.10
CA ILE A 236 16.65 -16.15 6.02
C ILE A 236 17.93 -15.87 5.23
N ASP A 237 17.85 -16.01 3.91
CA ASP A 237 18.95 -15.70 3.00
C ASP A 237 18.75 -14.30 2.41
N VAL A 238 19.69 -13.40 2.71
CA VAL A 238 19.72 -12.02 2.21
C VAL A 238 20.91 -11.75 1.29
N SER A 239 21.59 -12.79 0.82
CA SER A 239 22.83 -12.68 0.04
C SER A 239 22.64 -12.00 -1.33
N ALA A 240 21.43 -12.06 -1.88
CA ALA A 240 21.05 -11.40 -3.13
C ALA A 240 20.75 -9.89 -2.94
N ASN A 241 20.43 -9.45 -1.72
CA ASN A 241 19.94 -8.10 -1.43
C ASN A 241 21.12 -7.16 -1.09
N ARG A 242 22.03 -6.94 -2.04
CA ARG A 242 23.27 -6.17 -1.83
C ARG A 242 23.04 -4.69 -1.51
N GLU A 243 21.85 -4.18 -1.80
CA GLU A 243 21.43 -2.81 -1.49
C GLU A 243 20.83 -2.65 -0.08
N LEU A 244 20.73 -3.74 0.69
CA LEU A 244 20.10 -3.74 2.01
C LEU A 244 20.86 -2.83 2.98
N SER A 245 20.18 -1.78 3.44
CA SER A 245 20.66 -0.81 4.42
C SER A 245 20.02 -0.98 5.79
N THR A 246 18.80 -1.53 5.84
CA THR A 246 18.06 -1.79 7.08
C THR A 246 17.51 -3.21 7.06
N PHE A 247 17.85 -3.99 8.09
CA PHE A 247 17.34 -5.34 8.26
C PHE A 247 16.84 -5.57 9.69
N SER A 248 15.53 -5.80 9.83
CA SER A 248 14.89 -6.10 11.11
C SER A 248 14.17 -7.46 11.04
N CYS A 249 14.68 -8.42 11.80
CA CYS A 249 14.20 -9.80 11.88
C CYS A 249 13.96 -10.27 13.33
N TYR A 250 13.82 -9.34 14.27
CA TYR A 250 13.67 -9.66 15.69
C TYR A 250 12.45 -10.53 16.01
N ASN A 251 12.50 -11.25 17.13
CA ASN A 251 11.45 -12.14 17.61
C ASN A 251 11.04 -13.17 16.53
N ASN A 252 12.02 -13.95 16.10
CA ASN A 252 11.88 -15.12 15.24
C ASN A 252 12.60 -16.31 15.91
N ASN A 253 12.79 -17.40 15.18
CA ASN A 253 13.52 -18.58 15.65
C ASN A 253 14.83 -18.79 14.88
N ILE A 254 15.48 -17.70 14.42
CA ILE A 254 16.66 -17.75 13.56
C ILE A 254 17.87 -18.20 14.38
N SER A 255 18.57 -19.24 13.91
CA SER A 255 19.77 -19.77 14.58
C SER A 255 21.09 -19.25 14.00
N GLY A 256 21.05 -18.70 12.79
CA GLY A 256 22.21 -18.11 12.12
C GLY A 256 21.78 -17.14 11.03
N ILE A 257 22.58 -16.08 10.84
CA ILE A 257 22.33 -15.02 9.87
C ILE A 257 23.65 -14.68 9.18
N ASP A 258 23.65 -14.66 7.84
CA ASP A 258 24.80 -14.23 7.03
C ASP A 258 24.47 -12.87 6.40
N VAL A 259 25.17 -11.83 6.85
CA VAL A 259 25.08 -10.46 6.34
C VAL A 259 26.35 -10.01 5.61
N SER A 260 27.26 -10.94 5.29
CA SER A 260 28.56 -10.64 4.68
C SER A 260 28.48 -9.95 3.31
N ARG A 261 27.36 -10.15 2.60
CA ARG A 261 27.09 -9.54 1.28
C ARG A 261 26.38 -8.18 1.37
N ASN A 262 25.90 -7.79 2.54
CA ASN A 262 25.11 -6.57 2.75
C ASN A 262 26.02 -5.45 3.27
N THR A 263 27.05 -5.08 2.50
CA THR A 263 28.07 -4.09 2.92
C THR A 263 27.52 -2.67 3.09
N LYS A 264 26.28 -2.42 2.66
CA LYS A 264 25.52 -1.17 2.84
C LYS A 264 24.68 -1.14 4.11
N LEU A 265 24.68 -2.21 4.90
CA LEU A 265 23.86 -2.35 6.11
C LEU A 265 24.29 -1.32 7.15
N ALA A 266 23.35 -0.44 7.52
CA ALA A 266 23.51 0.60 8.51
C ALA A 266 22.75 0.28 9.81
N VAL A 267 21.67 -0.50 9.72
CA VAL A 267 20.86 -0.94 10.86
C VAL A 267 20.62 -2.44 10.76
N LEU A 268 21.04 -3.17 11.78
CA LEU A 268 20.73 -4.58 11.96
C LEU A 268 20.02 -4.80 13.30
N ASP A 269 18.79 -5.29 13.22
CA ASP A 269 17.98 -5.66 14.36
C ASP A 269 17.59 -7.14 14.26
N CYS A 270 18.27 -7.96 15.05
CA CYS A 270 18.14 -9.42 15.09
C CYS A 270 17.90 -9.93 16.52
N ASN A 271 17.42 -9.07 17.41
CA ASN A 271 17.22 -9.41 18.82
C ASN A 271 16.11 -10.46 19.03
N THR A 272 16.11 -11.15 20.16
CA THR A 272 15.11 -12.20 20.47
C THR A 272 15.05 -13.27 19.37
N ASN A 273 16.18 -13.95 19.15
CA ASN A 273 16.32 -15.08 18.24
C ASN A 273 17.13 -16.19 18.96
N ASN A 274 17.61 -17.18 18.21
CA ASN A 274 18.42 -18.28 18.74
C ASN A 274 19.88 -18.22 18.20
N LEU A 275 20.41 -17.02 17.92
CA LEU A 275 21.73 -16.86 17.33
C LEU A 275 22.81 -17.31 18.31
N GLY A 276 23.65 -18.28 17.92
CA GLY A 276 24.84 -18.69 18.68
C GLY A 276 26.09 -17.86 18.37
N GLY A 277 26.08 -17.16 17.24
CA GLY A 277 27.15 -16.28 16.79
C GLY A 277 26.64 -15.29 15.75
N LEU A 278 27.37 -14.19 15.58
CA LEU A 278 27.01 -13.12 14.66
C LEU A 278 28.30 -12.48 14.11
N ASP A 279 28.54 -12.64 12.81
CA ASP A 279 29.64 -11.98 12.11
C ASP A 279 29.11 -10.72 11.40
N VAL A 280 29.63 -9.56 11.83
CA VAL A 280 29.30 -8.24 11.27
C VAL A 280 30.54 -7.53 10.70
N SER A 281 31.66 -8.23 10.54
CA SER A 281 32.95 -7.67 10.11
C SER A 281 32.90 -6.97 8.75
N SER A 282 32.00 -7.42 7.86
CA SER A 282 31.81 -6.84 6.52
C SER A 282 30.90 -5.61 6.50
N ASN A 283 30.19 -5.32 7.59
CA ASN A 283 29.16 -4.27 7.67
C ASN A 283 29.75 -2.97 8.26
N LYS A 284 30.75 -2.40 7.59
CA LYS A 284 31.51 -1.24 8.10
C LYS A 284 30.69 0.03 8.30
N LEU A 285 29.54 0.13 7.64
CA LEU A 285 28.58 1.25 7.77
C LEU A 285 27.56 1.05 8.89
N LEU A 286 27.64 -0.06 9.64
CA LEU A 286 26.68 -0.38 10.69
C LEU A 286 26.76 0.66 11.81
N GLY A 287 25.69 1.43 11.96
CA GLY A 287 25.53 2.45 13.00
C GLY A 287 24.72 1.95 14.19
N VAL A 288 23.76 1.06 13.95
CA VAL A 288 22.90 0.47 14.98
C VAL A 288 22.91 -1.04 14.88
N LEU A 289 23.31 -1.69 15.98
CA LEU A 289 23.27 -3.15 16.12
C LEU A 289 22.47 -3.56 17.35
N HIS A 290 21.32 -4.20 17.12
CA HIS A 290 20.52 -4.84 18.17
C HIS A 290 20.57 -6.36 18.00
N CYS A 291 21.31 -7.03 18.88
CA CYS A 291 21.46 -8.49 18.90
C CYS A 291 21.15 -9.08 20.30
N HIS A 292 20.55 -8.31 21.18
CA HIS A 292 20.20 -8.73 22.54
C HIS A 292 19.21 -9.91 22.57
N LYS A 293 19.16 -10.64 23.70
CA LYS A 293 18.29 -11.83 23.87
C LYS A 293 18.54 -12.90 22.80
N ASN A 294 19.78 -13.34 22.70
CA ASN A 294 20.23 -14.45 21.85
C ASN A 294 21.10 -15.41 22.69
N HIS A 295 21.92 -16.23 22.04
CA HIS A 295 22.87 -17.14 22.65
C HIS A 295 24.30 -16.85 22.18
N ILE A 296 24.61 -15.59 21.87
CA ILE A 296 25.90 -15.18 21.30
C ILE A 296 26.97 -15.27 22.38
N ALA A 297 27.99 -16.11 22.15
CA ALA A 297 29.11 -16.29 23.08
C ALA A 297 30.29 -15.35 22.79
N SER A 298 30.45 -14.91 21.55
CA SER A 298 31.49 -13.98 21.13
C SER A 298 30.94 -13.02 20.10
N LEU A 299 31.24 -11.73 20.27
CA LEU A 299 30.81 -10.66 19.39
C LEU A 299 31.99 -9.73 19.12
N ASP A 300 32.43 -9.70 17.87
CA ASP A 300 33.46 -8.77 17.40
C ASP A 300 32.80 -7.61 16.64
N VAL A 301 33.01 -6.39 17.15
CA VAL A 301 32.51 -5.14 16.55
C VAL A 301 33.64 -4.18 16.17
N THR A 302 34.89 -4.67 16.16
CA THR A 302 36.09 -3.84 15.99
C THR A 302 36.20 -3.21 14.59
N GLU A 303 35.56 -3.80 13.58
CA GLU A 303 35.45 -3.29 12.21
C GLU A 303 34.26 -2.34 12.00
N ASN A 304 33.29 -2.31 12.92
CA ASN A 304 32.07 -1.51 12.83
C ASN A 304 32.27 -0.10 13.42
N VAL A 305 33.27 0.62 12.89
CA VAL A 305 33.73 1.91 13.43
C VAL A 305 32.66 3.01 13.44
N SER A 306 31.59 2.86 12.66
CA SER A 306 30.45 3.78 12.60
C SER A 306 29.37 3.51 13.65
N LEU A 307 29.52 2.51 14.52
CA LEU A 307 28.51 2.20 15.55
C LEU A 307 28.30 3.39 16.50
N THR A 308 27.05 3.84 16.59
CA THR A 308 26.56 4.80 17.57
C THR A 308 25.71 4.12 18.64
N GLU A 309 25.10 2.97 18.34
CA GLU A 309 24.29 2.20 19.28
C GLU A 309 24.55 0.70 19.17
N LEU A 310 24.87 0.08 20.31
CA LEU A 310 25.07 -1.36 20.46
C LEU A 310 24.21 -1.90 21.60
N ALA A 311 23.23 -2.75 21.28
CA ALA A 311 22.47 -3.51 22.25
C ALA A 311 22.74 -5.02 22.08
N CYS A 312 23.59 -5.54 22.96
CA CYS A 312 24.01 -6.95 23.01
C CYS A 312 23.68 -7.62 24.35
N ASN A 313 22.82 -7.00 25.17
CA ASN A 313 22.41 -7.53 26.46
C ASN A 313 21.71 -8.90 26.38
N ASP A 314 21.66 -9.63 27.49
CA ASP A 314 21.03 -10.96 27.58
C ASP A 314 21.60 -11.94 26.54
N ASN A 315 22.92 -12.16 26.60
CA ASN A 315 23.67 -13.09 25.77
C ASN A 315 24.67 -13.89 26.64
N GLN A 316 25.69 -14.49 26.04
CA GLN A 316 26.72 -15.29 26.72
C GLN A 316 28.12 -14.71 26.48
N ILE A 317 28.22 -13.41 26.21
CA ILE A 317 29.47 -12.75 25.80
C ILE A 317 30.43 -12.70 26.98
N THR A 318 31.65 -13.21 26.81
CA THR A 318 32.69 -13.22 27.84
C THR A 318 33.64 -12.02 27.76
N GLU A 319 33.84 -11.49 26.55
CA GLU A 319 34.72 -10.35 26.25
C GLU A 319 34.06 -9.46 25.20
N LEU A 320 34.20 -8.15 25.36
CA LEU A 320 33.64 -7.17 24.44
C LEU A 320 34.63 -6.01 24.24
N ASP A 321 35.20 -5.92 23.03
CA ASP A 321 36.07 -4.81 22.64
C ASP A 321 35.29 -3.75 21.87
N VAL A 322 35.10 -2.59 22.49
CA VAL A 322 34.41 -1.43 21.90
C VAL A 322 35.36 -0.27 21.60
N ARG A 323 36.68 -0.45 21.72
CA ARG A 323 37.66 0.65 21.67
C ARG A 323 37.75 1.34 20.31
N ASN A 324 37.36 0.65 19.24
CA ASN A 324 37.32 1.20 17.88
C ASN A 324 36.01 1.92 17.56
N ASN A 325 34.95 1.72 18.35
CA ASN A 325 33.64 2.33 18.15
C ASN A 325 33.60 3.71 18.82
N VAL A 326 34.49 4.61 18.39
CA VAL A 326 34.71 5.92 19.04
C VAL A 326 33.49 6.85 18.99
N ASP A 327 32.55 6.57 18.07
CA ASP A 327 31.28 7.27 17.91
C ASP A 327 30.13 6.67 18.75
N LEU A 328 30.40 5.65 19.57
CA LEU A 328 29.40 4.96 20.38
C LEU A 328 28.78 5.89 21.44
N GLU A 329 27.47 6.08 21.36
CA GLU A 329 26.66 6.90 22.28
C GLU A 329 25.87 6.03 23.27
N ASN A 330 25.37 4.88 22.81
CA ASN A 330 24.52 3.99 23.61
C ASN A 330 25.10 2.57 23.64
N LEU A 331 25.47 2.08 24.83
CA LEU A 331 25.95 0.72 25.02
C LEU A 331 25.09 -0.02 26.06
N TYR A 332 24.41 -1.08 25.60
CA TYR A 332 23.66 -2.01 26.44
C TYR A 332 24.29 -3.40 26.33
N CYS A 333 25.09 -3.78 27.33
CA CYS A 333 25.80 -5.06 27.38
C CYS A 333 25.51 -5.86 28.66
N GLY A 334 24.47 -5.49 29.41
CA GLY A 334 24.07 -6.20 30.63
C GLY A 334 23.59 -7.65 30.39
N GLY A 335 23.57 -8.48 31.42
CA GLY A 335 23.13 -9.88 31.30
C GLY A 335 24.08 -10.71 30.42
N ASN A 336 25.38 -10.54 30.61
CA ASN A 336 26.44 -11.26 29.92
C ASN A 336 27.44 -11.85 30.94
N GLN A 337 28.62 -12.26 30.49
CA GLN A 337 29.66 -12.87 31.32
C GLN A 337 30.96 -12.05 31.29
N LEU A 338 30.84 -10.73 31.09
CA LEU A 338 31.99 -9.82 31.00
C LEU A 338 32.68 -9.71 32.37
N LYS A 339 34.00 -9.85 32.39
CA LYS A 339 34.83 -9.63 33.61
C LYS A 339 35.45 -8.24 33.65
N GLU A 340 35.62 -7.63 32.50
CA GLU A 340 36.16 -6.30 32.31
C GLU A 340 35.44 -5.61 31.16
N LEU A 341 35.46 -4.28 31.17
CA LEU A 341 34.92 -3.47 30.09
C LEU A 341 35.73 -2.18 30.00
N ASP A 342 36.45 -2.00 28.89
CA ASP A 342 37.21 -0.78 28.60
C ASP A 342 36.39 0.15 27.71
N THR A 343 35.82 1.20 28.30
CA THR A 343 35.09 2.26 27.59
C THR A 343 35.91 3.53 27.38
N SER A 344 37.24 3.49 27.61
CA SER A 344 38.09 4.69 27.66
C SER A 344 38.13 5.51 26.37
N ARG A 345 37.85 4.88 25.22
CA ARG A 345 37.80 5.53 23.90
C ARG A 345 36.41 5.99 23.48
N ASN A 346 35.36 5.53 24.15
CA ASN A 346 33.97 5.84 23.82
C ASN A 346 33.51 7.13 24.51
N THR A 347 34.22 8.23 24.28
CA THR A 347 34.04 9.51 25.00
C THR A 347 32.70 10.20 24.72
N LYS A 348 31.94 9.69 23.73
CA LYS A 348 30.58 10.12 23.38
C LYS A 348 29.47 9.34 24.09
N LEU A 349 29.80 8.36 24.92
CA LEU A 349 28.78 7.58 25.64
C LEU A 349 27.85 8.49 26.46
N LEU A 350 26.56 8.39 26.16
CA LEU A 350 25.44 9.01 26.88
C LEU A 350 24.78 7.99 27.81
N ILE A 351 24.69 6.73 27.36
CA ILE A 351 24.07 5.63 28.10
C ILE A 351 25.03 4.43 28.15
N LEU A 352 25.33 3.96 29.35
CA LEU A 352 26.06 2.72 29.59
C LEU A 352 25.27 1.84 30.57
N SER A 353 24.81 0.70 30.08
CA SER A 353 24.15 -0.33 30.90
C SER A 353 24.90 -1.66 30.78
N CYS A 354 25.58 -2.04 31.85
CA CYS A 354 26.40 -3.26 31.92
C CYS A 354 26.08 -4.13 33.16
N ARG A 355 24.90 -3.95 33.76
CA ARG A 355 24.39 -4.77 34.87
C ARG A 355 24.40 -6.26 34.58
N SER A 356 24.40 -7.08 35.62
CA SER A 356 24.37 -8.54 35.52
C SER A 356 25.52 -9.08 34.65
N ASN A 357 26.74 -8.69 35.03
CA ASN A 357 27.99 -9.20 34.49
C ASN A 357 28.89 -9.67 35.66
N PHE A 358 30.16 -9.99 35.38
CA PHE A 358 31.19 -10.30 36.38
C PHE A 358 32.23 -9.17 36.52
N ILE A 359 31.86 -7.94 36.15
CA ILE A 359 32.72 -6.75 36.25
C ILE A 359 32.82 -6.35 37.72
N THR A 360 34.02 -6.22 38.26
CA THR A 360 34.24 -5.78 39.65
C THR A 360 34.66 -4.32 39.76
N GLU A 361 35.35 -3.81 38.76
CA GLU A 361 35.78 -2.41 38.66
C GLU A 361 35.41 -1.85 37.29
N LEU A 362 34.96 -0.59 37.26
CA LEU A 362 34.64 0.10 36.02
C LEU A 362 35.18 1.53 36.05
N ASP A 363 36.09 1.85 35.12
CA ASP A 363 36.60 3.20 34.94
C ASP A 363 35.82 3.94 33.85
N VAL A 364 35.01 4.92 34.27
CA VAL A 364 34.26 5.82 33.39
C VAL A 364 34.82 7.25 33.42
N SER A 365 36.06 7.44 33.88
CA SER A 365 36.69 8.77 33.97
C SER A 365 36.87 9.48 32.62
N LYS A 366 36.85 8.73 31.51
CA LYS A 366 36.89 9.28 30.15
C LYS A 366 35.53 9.54 29.53
N ASN A 367 34.45 9.08 30.17
CA ASN A 367 33.09 9.12 29.63
C ASN A 367 32.27 10.23 30.31
N SER A 368 32.75 11.47 30.24
CA SER A 368 32.16 12.62 30.95
C SER A 368 30.75 13.01 30.49
N GLN A 369 30.26 12.45 29.38
CA GLN A 369 28.93 12.71 28.82
C GLN A 369 27.86 11.72 29.29
N ILE A 370 28.21 10.70 30.09
CA ILE A 370 27.24 9.70 30.54
C ILE A 370 26.15 10.37 31.37
N ALA A 371 24.92 10.33 30.85
CA ALA A 371 23.70 10.76 31.52
C ALA A 371 23.05 9.62 32.29
N ILE A 372 23.18 8.38 31.80
CA ILE A 372 22.60 7.18 32.41
C ILE A 372 23.68 6.11 32.55
N LEU A 373 24.01 5.78 33.80
CA LEU A 373 24.93 4.70 34.14
C LEU A 373 24.19 3.63 34.95
N GLU A 374 24.08 2.44 34.38
CA GLU A 374 23.48 1.28 35.04
C GLU A 374 24.54 0.19 35.23
N VAL A 375 24.99 0.04 36.48
CA VAL A 375 25.91 -0.99 36.95
C VAL A 375 25.29 -1.77 38.11
N ASP A 376 25.86 -2.92 38.46
CA ASP A 376 25.49 -3.64 39.68
C ASP A 376 26.00 -2.90 40.93
N ASN A 377 25.37 -3.13 42.08
CA ASN A 377 25.64 -2.34 43.30
C ASN A 377 27.03 -2.58 43.90
N ASP A 378 27.67 -3.69 43.55
CA ASP A 378 28.96 -4.16 44.05
C ASP A 378 30.15 -3.78 43.15
N VAL A 379 29.89 -3.09 42.03
CA VAL A 379 30.93 -2.60 41.11
C VAL A 379 31.59 -1.34 41.67
N GLU A 380 32.92 -1.34 41.81
CA GLU A 380 33.68 -0.14 42.13
C GLU A 380 33.80 0.76 40.88
N VAL A 381 33.08 1.88 40.88
CA VAL A 381 33.07 2.82 39.75
C VAL A 381 34.05 3.97 39.97
N LYS A 382 35.07 4.06 39.12
CA LYS A 382 35.99 5.22 39.06
C LYS A 382 35.40 6.26 38.11
N LYS A 383 35.15 7.47 38.63
CA LYS A 383 34.65 8.61 37.87
C LYS A 383 35.72 9.70 37.80
N ALA A 384 35.63 10.58 36.81
CA ALA A 384 36.48 11.78 36.79
C ALA A 384 36.21 12.61 38.06
N PHE A 385 37.28 13.05 38.74
CA PHE A 385 37.15 14.04 39.80
C PHE A 385 36.61 15.33 39.18
N SER A 386 35.40 15.73 39.59
CA SER A 386 34.77 17.00 39.19
C SER A 386 35.48 18.20 39.80
#